data_AF-A0A101WMM6-F1
#
_entry.id   AF-A0A101WMM6-F1
#
_cell.length_a   1.000
_cell.length_b   1.000
_cell.length_c   1.000
_cell.angle_alpha   90.00
_cell.angle_beta   90.00
_cell.angle_gamma   90.00
#
_symmetry.space_group_name_H-M   'P 1'
#
loop_
_entity.id
_entity.type
_entity.pdbx_description
1 polymer ?
#
loop_
_entity_poly.entity_id
_entity_poly.type
_entity_poly.pdbx_seq_one_letter_code
_entity_poly.pdbx_strand_id
1 'polypeptide(L)'
;MPKVELTEELSNALKNTRNEKGIKAADVAKEIGKSLAFISKLENNVAEQVDLTVLVAIFKFLIGEEFMDFINPLLEKATIELTPEEIKKQEWVNIFDLEYRKIPIPTSLVEFINTELERLSLTPDQVILEMNKNEELTDKDMLGQNKNSLIFSKGKETSDSYSYIIFELEDSFLTKILSAEKTTINYITMEGILRTIYKIEGLSVDDAHKRTVAALNKNKFYSLSEKKKLLRLNKRKEDIDSILTDFDKANRKTVNSIIKNIMMLSEWNIDYANEKLKNLEDSFSIDPPFILAVIGSKFFKLKDVKKENKKMFLSELNKLIDKFSDIVPEPEQDFEKY
;
A
#
# COMPACT_ATOMS: atom_id res chain seq x y z
N MET A 1 11.41 -3.25 -20.78
CA MET A 1 10.61 -3.30 -19.55
C MET A 1 11.50 -2.83 -18.40
N PRO A 2 10.96 -2.05 -17.45
CA PRO A 2 11.74 -1.55 -16.32
C PRO A 2 12.29 -2.72 -15.51
N LYS A 3 13.58 -2.65 -15.19
CA LYS A 3 14.26 -3.59 -14.31
C LYS A 3 14.40 -2.94 -12.95
N VAL A 4 14.26 -3.73 -11.91
CA VAL A 4 14.43 -3.31 -10.53
C VAL A 4 15.63 -4.02 -9.96
N GLU A 5 16.47 -3.30 -9.23
CA GLU A 5 17.54 -3.90 -8.46
C GLU A 5 16.97 -4.87 -7.43
N LEU A 6 17.53 -6.07 -7.38
CA LEU A 6 17.09 -7.08 -6.43
C LEU A 6 17.86 -6.88 -5.12
N THR A 7 17.19 -6.29 -4.14
CA THR A 7 17.75 -6.09 -2.80
C THR A 7 17.51 -7.30 -1.91
N GLU A 8 18.29 -7.44 -0.83
CA GLU A 8 18.10 -8.53 0.14
C GLU A 8 16.70 -8.48 0.75
N GLU A 9 16.18 -7.28 1.02
CA GLU A 9 14.82 -7.07 1.53
C GLU A 9 13.77 -7.58 0.56
N LEU A 10 13.92 -7.30 -0.74
CA LEU A 10 13.01 -7.80 -1.77
C LEU A 10 13.08 -9.32 -1.92
N SER A 11 14.30 -9.88 -1.93
CA SER A 11 14.52 -11.34 -1.97
C SER A 11 13.88 -12.04 -0.77
N ASN A 12 14.06 -11.49 0.44
CA ASN A 12 13.46 -12.01 1.65
C ASN A 12 11.94 -11.86 1.66
N ALA A 13 11.41 -10.73 1.19
CA ALA A 13 9.97 -10.54 1.05
C ALA A 13 9.36 -11.63 0.15
N LEU A 14 9.92 -11.85 -1.05
CA LEU A 14 9.45 -12.90 -1.97
C LEU A 14 9.48 -14.29 -1.32
N LYS A 15 10.60 -14.65 -0.69
CA LYS A 15 10.79 -15.95 -0.06
C LYS A 15 9.83 -16.17 1.11
N ASN A 16 9.69 -15.17 1.97
CA ASN A 16 8.83 -15.24 3.15
C ASN A 16 7.36 -15.33 2.73
N THR A 17 6.90 -14.46 1.82
CA THR A 17 5.53 -14.51 1.29
C THR A 17 5.24 -15.86 0.64
N ARG A 18 6.16 -16.41 -0.15
CA ARG A 18 5.97 -17.72 -0.78
C ARG A 18 5.84 -18.83 0.27
N ASN A 19 6.70 -18.82 1.29
CA ASN A 19 6.68 -19.83 2.34
C ASN A 19 5.44 -19.71 3.22
N GLU A 20 5.04 -18.48 3.59
CA GLU A 20 3.81 -18.18 4.34
C GLU A 20 2.56 -18.70 3.60
N LYS A 21 2.53 -18.55 2.28
CA LYS A 21 1.44 -19.04 1.42
C LYS A 21 1.55 -20.53 1.06
N GLY A 22 2.58 -21.24 1.54
CA GLY A 22 2.79 -22.67 1.25
C GLY A 22 3.06 -23.00 -0.23
N ILE A 23 3.39 -22.00 -1.06
CA ILE A 23 3.55 -22.18 -2.51
C ILE A 23 4.95 -22.72 -2.80
N LYS A 24 5.07 -23.73 -3.68
CA LYS A 24 6.38 -24.27 -4.05
C LYS A 24 7.05 -23.34 -5.07
N ALA A 25 8.37 -23.19 -4.96
CA ALA A 25 9.15 -22.42 -5.92
C ALA A 25 8.98 -22.92 -7.38
N ALA A 26 8.69 -24.22 -7.57
CA ALA A 26 8.40 -24.80 -8.88
C ALA A 26 7.09 -24.28 -9.50
N ASP A 27 6.08 -24.02 -8.66
CA ASP A 27 4.79 -23.50 -9.11
C ASP A 27 4.91 -22.04 -9.54
N VAL A 28 5.65 -21.24 -8.76
CA VAL A 28 5.99 -19.86 -9.12
C VAL A 28 6.76 -19.82 -10.45
N ALA A 29 7.77 -20.68 -10.60
CA ALA A 29 8.56 -20.77 -11.82
C ALA A 29 7.69 -21.07 -13.05
N LYS A 30 6.75 -22.01 -12.91
CA LYS A 30 5.81 -22.39 -13.97
C LYS A 30 4.89 -21.22 -14.35
N GLU A 31 4.32 -20.54 -13.36
CA GLU A 31 3.41 -19.41 -13.59
C GLU A 31 4.07 -18.30 -14.41
N ILE A 32 5.27 -17.89 -14.02
CA ILE A 32 5.96 -16.78 -14.68
C ILE A 32 6.75 -17.20 -15.92
N GLY A 33 6.66 -18.48 -16.32
CA GLY A 33 7.38 -19.04 -17.47
C GLY A 33 8.91 -18.98 -17.34
N LYS A 34 9.44 -19.17 -16.12
CA LYS A 34 10.89 -19.16 -15.82
C LYS A 34 11.34 -20.50 -15.23
N SER A 35 12.65 -20.67 -15.05
CA SER A 35 13.20 -21.91 -14.47
C SER A 35 13.18 -21.88 -12.93
N LEU A 36 13.16 -23.05 -12.30
CA LEU A 36 13.31 -23.16 -10.83
C LEU A 36 14.62 -22.51 -10.34
N ALA A 37 15.69 -22.62 -11.13
CA ALA A 37 16.96 -21.98 -10.82
C ALA A 37 16.85 -20.45 -10.81
N PHE A 38 15.98 -19.86 -11.63
CA PHE A 38 15.71 -18.42 -11.62
C PHE A 38 15.04 -17.99 -10.30
N ILE A 39 14.02 -18.73 -9.84
CA ILE A 39 13.38 -18.46 -8.54
C ILE A 39 14.38 -18.57 -7.38
N SER A 40 15.22 -19.62 -7.39
CA SER A 40 16.27 -19.79 -6.39
C SER A 40 17.26 -18.61 -6.39
N LYS A 41 17.63 -18.08 -7.56
CA LYS A 41 18.48 -16.89 -7.65
C LYS A 41 17.80 -15.64 -7.10
N LEU A 42 16.49 -15.47 -7.32
CA LEU A 42 15.73 -14.35 -6.78
C LEU A 42 15.63 -14.41 -5.25
N GLU A 43 15.33 -15.57 -4.68
CA GLU A 43 15.12 -15.72 -3.23
C GLU A 43 16.40 -15.71 -2.41
N ASN A 44 17.54 -15.98 -3.04
CA ASN A 44 18.85 -15.98 -2.38
C ASN A 44 19.71 -14.75 -2.76
N ASN A 45 19.09 -13.72 -3.33
CA ASN A 45 19.76 -12.46 -3.75
C ASN A 45 20.98 -12.68 -4.68
N VAL A 46 20.93 -13.68 -5.55
CA VAL A 46 22.05 -14.01 -6.48
C VAL A 46 21.88 -13.29 -7.83
N ALA A 47 20.68 -12.81 -8.15
CA ALA A 47 20.46 -12.01 -9.34
C ALA A 47 20.64 -10.52 -9.02
N GLU A 48 21.29 -9.76 -9.89
CA GLU A 48 21.46 -8.30 -9.70
C GLU A 48 20.14 -7.53 -9.95
N GLN A 49 19.34 -7.99 -10.90
CA GLN A 49 18.12 -7.30 -11.35
C GLN A 49 17.02 -8.26 -11.77
N VAL A 50 15.77 -7.82 -11.62
CA VAL A 50 14.57 -8.52 -12.07
C VAL A 50 13.68 -7.59 -12.89
N ASP A 51 13.04 -8.11 -13.94
CA ASP A 51 12.05 -7.34 -14.69
C ASP A 51 10.83 -7.06 -13.78
N LEU A 52 10.37 -5.81 -13.70
CA LEU A 52 9.27 -5.41 -12.82
C LEU A 52 7.98 -6.19 -13.11
N THR A 53 7.68 -6.45 -14.39
CA THR A 53 6.50 -7.22 -14.79
C THR A 53 6.55 -8.65 -14.27
N VAL A 54 7.74 -9.26 -14.24
CA VAL A 54 7.97 -10.57 -13.65
C VAL A 54 7.80 -10.49 -12.14
N LEU A 55 8.37 -9.48 -11.49
CA LEU A 55 8.24 -9.28 -10.05
C LEU A 55 6.78 -9.13 -9.61
N VAL A 56 6.01 -8.30 -10.32
CA VAL A 56 4.57 -8.09 -10.06
C VAL A 56 3.78 -9.36 -10.35
N ALA A 57 4.11 -10.11 -11.40
CA ALA A 57 3.48 -11.39 -11.69
C ALA A 57 3.74 -12.40 -10.56
N ILE A 58 4.96 -12.46 -10.01
CA ILE A 58 5.27 -13.29 -8.85
C ILE A 58 4.37 -12.90 -7.67
N PHE A 59 4.36 -11.63 -7.28
CA PHE A 59 3.56 -11.22 -6.12
C PHE A 59 2.05 -11.42 -6.34
N LYS A 60 1.53 -11.13 -7.54
CA LYS A 60 0.12 -11.41 -7.86
C LYS A 60 -0.20 -12.89 -7.78
N PHE A 61 0.72 -13.77 -8.22
CA PHE A 61 0.54 -15.21 -8.08
C PHE A 61 0.63 -15.67 -6.62
N LEU A 62 1.55 -15.10 -5.84
CA LEU A 62 1.72 -15.47 -4.44
C LEU A 62 0.55 -15.00 -3.57
N ILE A 63 -0.04 -13.84 -3.88
CA ILE A 63 -0.98 -13.15 -2.99
C ILE A 63 -2.42 -13.21 -3.52
N GLY A 64 -2.64 -13.24 -4.83
CA GLY A 64 -3.97 -13.23 -5.42
C GLY A 64 -4.60 -11.83 -5.44
N GLU A 65 -5.92 -11.78 -5.23
CA GLU A 65 -6.72 -10.55 -5.36
C GLU A 65 -6.41 -9.49 -4.28
N GLU A 66 -5.96 -9.85 -3.06
CA GLU A 66 -5.48 -8.87 -2.07
C GLU A 66 -3.98 -8.57 -2.13
N PHE A 67 -3.39 -8.66 -3.32
CA PHE A 67 -2.09 -8.03 -3.61
C PHE A 67 -1.99 -6.62 -3.00
N MET A 68 -3.07 -5.85 -3.05
CA MET A 68 -3.13 -4.50 -2.50
C MET A 68 -3.08 -4.43 -0.97
N ASP A 69 -3.79 -5.33 -0.28
CA ASP A 69 -3.86 -5.35 1.19
C ASP A 69 -2.58 -5.95 1.79
N PHE A 70 -1.84 -6.75 1.02
CA PHE A 70 -0.52 -7.27 1.39
C PHE A 70 0.61 -6.26 1.18
N ILE A 71 0.58 -5.51 0.07
CA ILE A 71 1.64 -4.55 -0.25
C ILE A 71 1.70 -3.39 0.74
N ASN A 72 0.56 -2.95 1.29
CA ASN A 72 0.53 -1.87 2.26
C ASN A 72 1.35 -2.18 3.54
N PRO A 73 1.11 -3.29 4.27
CA PRO A 73 1.94 -3.72 5.39
C PRO A 73 3.41 -3.93 5.03
N LEU A 74 3.69 -4.52 3.86
CA LEU A 74 5.07 -4.73 3.40
C LEU A 74 5.82 -3.40 3.26
N LEU A 75 5.19 -2.42 2.61
CA LEU A 75 5.75 -1.08 2.45
C LEU A 75 5.84 -0.34 3.79
N GLU A 76 4.85 -0.47 4.67
CA GLU A 76 4.88 0.15 6.00
C GLU A 76 6.02 -0.42 6.86
N LYS A 77 6.19 -1.75 6.87
CA LYS A 77 7.29 -2.45 7.57
C LYS A 77 8.65 -2.00 7.04
N ALA A 78 8.85 -2.09 5.72
CA ALA A 78 10.10 -1.66 5.09
C ALA A 78 10.44 -0.21 5.44
N THR A 79 9.43 0.66 5.45
CA THR A 79 9.64 2.07 5.75
C THR A 79 9.79 2.38 7.26
N ILE A 80 9.46 1.44 8.17
CA ILE A 80 9.71 1.54 9.62
C ILE A 80 11.14 1.10 9.93
N GLU A 81 11.56 -0.01 9.33
CA GLU A 81 12.86 -0.66 9.59
C GLU A 81 14.02 0.09 8.91
N LEU A 82 13.76 0.74 7.78
CA LEU A 82 14.79 1.40 6.97
C LEU A 82 14.84 2.93 7.16
N THR A 83 16.05 3.48 7.09
CA THR A 83 16.32 4.92 6.98
C THR A 83 15.89 5.46 5.61
N PRO A 84 15.68 6.78 5.45
CA PRO A 84 15.33 7.39 4.16
C PRO A 84 16.37 7.12 3.08
N GLU A 85 17.64 7.09 3.46
CA GLU A 85 18.77 6.78 2.59
C GLU A 85 18.75 5.31 2.13
N GLU A 86 18.35 4.39 3.01
CA GLU A 86 18.16 2.97 2.66
C GLU A 86 16.92 2.78 1.78
N ILE A 87 15.79 3.43 2.08
CA ILE A 87 14.58 3.39 1.24
C ILE A 87 14.86 3.90 -0.18
N LYS A 88 15.74 4.91 -0.33
CA LYS A 88 16.15 5.39 -1.66
C LYS A 88 16.84 4.32 -2.52
N LYS A 89 17.49 3.33 -1.89
CA LYS A 89 18.10 2.19 -2.59
C LYS A 89 17.08 1.09 -2.92
N GLN A 90 15.89 1.15 -2.34
CA GLN A 90 14.82 0.18 -2.54
C GLN A 90 13.89 0.69 -3.66
N GLU A 91 14.36 0.65 -4.91
CA GLU A 91 13.57 1.13 -6.07
C GLU A 91 12.16 0.50 -6.12
N TRP A 92 12.05 -0.78 -5.76
CA TRP A 92 10.77 -1.49 -5.69
C TRP A 92 9.78 -0.86 -4.70
N VAL A 93 10.24 -0.34 -3.55
CA VAL A 93 9.37 0.31 -2.56
C VAL A 93 8.70 1.54 -3.17
N ASN A 94 9.47 2.35 -3.90
CA ASN A 94 8.95 3.53 -4.57
C ASN A 94 7.95 3.17 -5.67
N ILE A 95 8.26 2.16 -6.48
CA ILE A 95 7.36 1.69 -7.55
C ILE A 95 6.03 1.22 -6.95
N PHE A 96 6.09 0.38 -5.94
CA PHE A 96 4.89 -0.18 -5.31
C PHE A 96 4.06 0.89 -4.58
N ASP A 97 4.70 1.84 -3.90
CA ASP A 97 4.00 2.98 -3.27
C ASP A 97 3.36 3.94 -4.30
N LEU A 98 4.04 4.22 -5.41
CA LEU A 98 3.60 5.24 -6.36
C LEU A 98 2.61 4.70 -7.39
N GLU A 99 2.85 3.50 -7.94
CA GLU A 99 2.07 2.92 -9.05
C GLU A 99 0.99 1.95 -8.56
N TYR A 100 1.31 1.10 -7.58
CA TYR A 100 0.43 0.00 -7.20
C TYR A 100 -0.51 0.40 -6.07
N ARG A 101 0.02 0.95 -4.97
CA ARG A 101 -0.72 1.36 -3.76
C ARG A 101 -1.96 2.19 -4.11
N LYS A 102 -3.13 1.76 -3.62
CA LYS A 102 -4.39 2.49 -3.78
C LYS A 102 -4.63 3.32 -2.53
N ILE A 103 -4.58 4.64 -2.69
CA ILE A 103 -4.76 5.61 -1.62
C ILE A 103 -6.22 6.08 -1.65
N PRO A 104 -6.94 6.07 -0.52
CA PRO A 104 -8.26 6.68 -0.42
C PRO A 104 -8.21 8.15 -0.82
N ILE A 105 -9.16 8.58 -1.66
CA ILE A 105 -9.24 9.96 -2.15
C ILE A 105 -9.97 10.82 -1.11
N PRO A 106 -9.32 11.81 -0.48
CA PRO A 106 -9.98 12.67 0.50
C PRO A 106 -11.03 13.56 -0.17
N THR A 107 -12.16 13.80 0.52
CA THR A 107 -13.21 14.70 0.03
C THR A 107 -12.66 16.10 -0.29
N SER A 108 -11.74 16.61 0.53
CA SER A 108 -11.09 17.91 0.27
C SER A 108 -10.33 17.95 -1.05
N LEU A 109 -9.75 16.83 -1.49
CA LEU A 109 -9.09 16.74 -2.79
C LEU A 109 -10.10 16.78 -3.94
N VAL A 110 -11.24 16.10 -3.79
CA VAL A 110 -12.34 16.14 -4.77
C VAL A 110 -12.89 17.56 -4.89
N GLU A 111 -13.17 18.22 -3.78
CA GLU A 111 -13.62 19.62 -3.72
C GLU A 111 -12.59 20.57 -4.36
N PHE A 112 -11.31 20.34 -4.08
CA PHE A 112 -10.21 21.10 -4.68
C PHE A 112 -10.19 20.95 -6.20
N ILE A 113 -10.27 19.73 -6.72
CA ILE A 113 -10.28 19.48 -8.18
C ILE A 113 -11.50 20.15 -8.82
N ASN A 114 -12.70 19.98 -8.26
CA ASN A 114 -13.91 20.64 -8.77
C ASN A 114 -13.75 22.17 -8.84
N THR A 115 -13.18 22.77 -7.80
CA THR A 115 -12.92 24.23 -7.76
C THR A 115 -11.97 24.67 -8.88
N GLU A 116 -10.91 23.90 -9.14
CA GLU A 116 -9.96 24.21 -10.21
C GLU A 116 -10.57 24.02 -11.61
N LEU A 117 -11.38 22.98 -11.80
CA LEU A 117 -12.11 22.76 -13.05
C LEU A 117 -13.09 23.90 -13.34
N GLU A 118 -13.88 24.32 -12.36
CA GLU A 118 -14.81 25.45 -12.48
C GLU A 118 -14.06 26.75 -12.81
N ARG A 119 -12.98 27.05 -12.07
CA ARG A 119 -12.15 28.24 -12.29
C ARG A 119 -11.60 28.31 -13.71
N LEU A 120 -11.17 27.18 -14.27
CA LEU A 120 -10.60 27.09 -15.60
C LEU A 120 -11.65 26.83 -16.70
N SER A 121 -12.94 26.69 -16.33
CA SER A 121 -14.02 26.31 -17.25
C SER A 121 -13.73 25.00 -18.00
N LEU A 122 -13.17 24.02 -17.29
CA LEU A 122 -12.82 22.70 -17.81
C LEU A 122 -13.84 21.64 -17.41
N THR A 123 -14.08 20.71 -18.31
CA THR A 123 -14.77 19.45 -18.01
C THR A 123 -13.77 18.38 -17.56
N PRO A 124 -14.19 17.37 -16.77
CA PRO A 124 -13.33 16.26 -16.39
C PRO A 124 -12.72 15.53 -17.60
N ASP A 125 -13.53 15.31 -18.64
CA ASP A 125 -13.13 14.58 -19.84
C ASP A 125 -12.05 15.35 -20.63
N GLN A 126 -12.11 16.70 -20.65
CA GLN A 126 -11.06 17.51 -21.28
C GLN A 126 -9.70 17.34 -20.60
N VAL A 127 -9.67 17.20 -19.27
CA VAL A 127 -8.41 16.96 -18.54
C VAL A 127 -7.85 15.58 -18.88
N ILE A 128 -8.69 14.56 -18.93
CA ILE A 128 -8.25 13.21 -19.32
C ILE A 128 -7.75 13.17 -20.77
N LEU A 129 -8.46 13.83 -21.68
CA LEU A 129 -8.06 13.96 -23.08
C LEU A 129 -6.67 14.60 -23.19
N GLU A 130 -6.43 15.70 -22.48
CA GLU A 130 -5.14 16.40 -22.47
C GLU A 130 -4.02 15.52 -21.91
N MET A 131 -4.31 14.79 -20.83
CA MET A 131 -3.37 13.87 -20.18
C MET A 131 -2.97 12.72 -21.12
N ASN A 132 -3.92 12.16 -21.87
CA ASN A 132 -3.72 11.07 -22.81
C ASN A 132 -2.95 11.47 -24.08
N LYS A 133 -2.79 12.77 -24.38
CA LYS A 133 -1.95 13.21 -25.50
C LYS A 133 -0.47 12.91 -25.28
N ASN A 134 -0.03 12.80 -24.03
CA ASN A 134 1.36 12.53 -23.67
C ASN A 134 2.36 13.50 -24.34
N GLU A 135 2.00 14.78 -24.51
CA GLU A 135 2.74 15.76 -25.34
C GLU A 135 4.22 15.96 -24.95
N GLU A 136 4.61 15.59 -23.74
CA GLU A 136 5.99 15.68 -23.24
C GLU A 136 6.88 14.50 -23.66
N LEU A 137 6.30 13.45 -24.25
CA LEU A 137 6.98 12.23 -24.64
C LEU A 137 7.18 12.16 -26.14
N THR A 138 8.33 11.63 -26.56
CA THR A 138 8.58 11.33 -27.98
C THR A 138 8.03 9.96 -28.34
N ASP A 139 7.78 9.70 -29.63
CA ASP A 139 7.37 8.37 -30.13
C ASP A 139 8.32 7.25 -29.67
N LYS A 140 9.61 7.59 -29.52
CA LYS A 140 10.64 6.67 -29.04
C LYS A 140 10.50 6.35 -27.55
N ASP A 141 10.05 7.31 -26.75
CA ASP A 141 9.76 7.07 -25.33
C ASP A 141 8.53 6.16 -25.19
N MET A 142 7.58 6.27 -26.13
CA MET A 142 6.34 5.50 -26.08
C MET A 142 6.47 4.07 -26.62
N LEU A 143 7.40 3.82 -27.55
CA LEU A 143 7.50 2.56 -28.26
C LEU A 143 7.80 1.36 -27.33
N GLY A 144 6.89 0.39 -27.30
CA GLY A 144 7.07 -0.88 -26.58
C GLY A 144 7.04 -0.78 -25.05
N GLN A 145 6.57 0.36 -24.51
CA GLN A 145 6.40 0.57 -23.07
C GLN A 145 4.96 0.28 -22.61
N ASN A 146 4.82 -0.01 -21.32
CA ASN A 146 3.52 -0.19 -20.69
C ASN A 146 2.88 1.18 -20.43
N LYS A 147 1.59 1.29 -20.72
CA LYS A 147 0.79 2.49 -20.43
C LYS A 147 0.26 2.45 -18.99
N ASN A 148 0.03 3.63 -18.42
CA ASN A 148 -0.38 3.87 -17.04
C ASN A 148 0.56 3.27 -15.97
N SER A 149 1.82 3.06 -16.34
CA SER A 149 2.87 2.50 -15.48
C SER A 149 4.06 3.44 -15.41
N LEU A 150 4.80 3.40 -14.30
CA LEU A 150 6.02 4.17 -14.12
C LEU A 150 7.16 3.54 -14.94
N ILE A 151 7.75 4.33 -15.82
CA ILE A 151 8.84 3.91 -16.70
C ILE A 151 10.11 4.61 -16.23
N PHE A 152 11.16 3.85 -15.97
CA PHE A 152 12.50 4.38 -15.67
C PHE A 152 13.36 4.34 -16.91
N SER A 153 14.00 5.45 -17.22
CA SER A 153 14.92 5.59 -18.34
C SER A 153 16.24 6.17 -17.84
N LYS A 154 17.34 5.70 -18.43
CA LYS A 154 18.67 6.26 -18.19
C LYS A 154 18.98 7.22 -19.32
N GLY A 155 19.40 8.44 -18.97
CA GLY A 155 19.97 9.37 -19.94
C GLY A 155 21.13 8.69 -20.70
N LYS A 156 21.16 8.85 -22.03
CA LYS A 156 22.25 8.30 -22.85
C LYS A 156 23.56 9.09 -22.67
N GLU A 157 23.47 10.35 -22.27
CA GLU A 157 24.60 11.29 -22.23
C GLU A 157 24.87 11.87 -20.84
N THR A 158 23.87 11.92 -19.97
CA THR A 158 24.05 12.22 -18.55
C THR A 158 23.82 10.95 -17.76
N SER A 159 24.58 10.76 -16.68
CA SER A 159 24.36 9.69 -15.69
C SER A 159 23.01 9.82 -14.94
N ASP A 160 22.12 10.69 -15.40
CA ASP A 160 20.86 11.01 -14.75
C ASP A 160 19.79 10.00 -15.20
N SER A 161 19.21 9.31 -14.21
CA SER A 161 17.98 8.56 -14.39
C SER A 161 16.79 9.52 -14.33
N TYR A 162 15.84 9.33 -15.23
CA TYR A 162 14.55 10.01 -15.18
C TYR A 162 13.42 8.99 -15.27
N SER A 163 12.24 9.36 -14.77
CA SER A 163 11.04 8.54 -14.89
C SER A 163 9.91 9.32 -15.55
N TYR A 164 9.05 8.59 -16.25
CA TYR A 164 7.87 9.14 -16.91
C TYR A 164 6.75 8.09 -16.97
N ILE A 165 5.56 8.53 -17.37
CA ILE A 165 4.38 7.69 -17.50
C ILE A 165 3.72 8.02 -18.83
N ILE A 166 3.28 6.99 -19.54
CA ILE A 166 2.45 7.13 -20.73
C ILE A 166 1.01 6.92 -20.28
N PHE A 167 0.20 7.97 -20.24
CA PHE A 167 -1.20 7.87 -19.82
C PHE A 167 -2.10 7.39 -20.97
N GLU A 168 -3.00 6.47 -20.64
CA GLU A 168 -4.12 6.04 -21.47
C GLU A 168 -5.29 5.70 -20.54
N LEU A 169 -6.04 6.72 -20.13
CA LEU A 169 -7.17 6.60 -19.24
C LEU A 169 -8.48 6.69 -20.01
N GLU A 170 -9.54 6.06 -19.51
CA GLU A 170 -10.90 6.24 -20.04
C GLU A 170 -11.35 7.70 -19.83
N ASP A 171 -12.03 8.31 -20.81
CA ASP A 171 -12.48 9.71 -20.72
C ASP A 171 -13.27 9.98 -19.42
N SER A 172 -14.15 9.05 -19.04
CA SER A 172 -14.97 9.11 -17.82
C SER A 172 -14.19 8.96 -16.51
N PHE A 173 -12.88 8.68 -16.54
CA PHE A 173 -12.10 8.30 -15.36
C PHE A 173 -12.13 9.37 -14.26
N LEU A 174 -11.94 10.65 -14.61
CA LEU A 174 -12.01 11.74 -13.64
C LEU A 174 -13.45 11.95 -13.16
N THR A 175 -14.45 11.81 -14.03
CA THR A 175 -15.87 11.87 -13.66
C THR A 175 -16.23 10.81 -12.60
N LYS A 176 -15.71 9.58 -12.72
CA LYS A 176 -15.89 8.51 -11.72
C LYS A 176 -15.27 8.85 -10.36
N ILE A 177 -14.15 9.58 -10.34
CA ILE A 177 -13.54 10.08 -9.09
C ILE A 177 -14.41 11.16 -8.46
N LEU A 178 -14.83 12.15 -9.25
CA LEU A 178 -15.57 13.31 -8.76
C LEU A 178 -16.98 12.95 -8.28
N SER A 179 -17.58 11.91 -8.85
CA SER A 179 -18.86 11.32 -8.42
C SER A 179 -18.74 10.32 -7.28
N ALA A 180 -17.53 10.08 -6.76
CA ALA A 180 -17.21 9.09 -5.73
C ALA A 180 -17.51 7.62 -6.12
N GLU A 181 -17.76 7.30 -7.39
CA GLU A 181 -17.80 5.93 -7.90
C GLU A 181 -16.43 5.25 -7.71
N LYS A 182 -15.34 6.01 -7.92
CA LYS A 182 -13.97 5.58 -7.67
C LYS A 182 -13.42 6.29 -6.43
N THR A 183 -13.31 5.55 -5.32
CA THR A 183 -12.90 6.09 -4.01
C THR A 183 -11.41 5.96 -3.70
N THR A 184 -10.65 5.23 -4.53
CA THR A 184 -9.21 5.02 -4.36
C THR A 184 -8.46 5.13 -5.69
N ILE A 185 -7.20 5.56 -5.64
CA ILE A 185 -6.33 5.74 -6.81
C ILE A 185 -4.85 5.61 -6.41
N ASN A 186 -3.97 5.29 -7.36
CA ASN A 186 -2.53 5.34 -7.10
C ASN A 186 -2.00 6.78 -7.14
N TYR A 187 -0.81 6.99 -6.58
CA TYR A 187 -0.26 8.33 -6.42
C TYR A 187 0.00 8.99 -7.77
N ILE A 188 0.67 8.27 -8.68
CA ILE A 188 1.10 8.81 -9.97
C ILE A 188 -0.05 9.27 -10.86
N THR A 189 -1.20 8.59 -10.80
CA THR A 189 -2.37 8.98 -11.63
C THR A 189 -3.01 10.24 -11.08
N MET A 190 -3.14 10.36 -9.75
CA MET A 190 -3.67 11.58 -9.13
C MET A 190 -2.73 12.77 -9.33
N GLU A 191 -1.42 12.54 -9.22
CA GLU A 191 -0.41 13.55 -9.57
C GLU A 191 -0.53 13.98 -11.03
N GLY A 192 -0.68 13.02 -11.96
CA GLY A 192 -0.87 13.29 -13.39
C GLY A 192 -2.10 14.17 -13.67
N ILE A 193 -3.23 13.91 -12.99
CA ILE A 193 -4.46 14.70 -13.12
C ILE A 193 -4.20 16.16 -12.71
N LEU A 194 -3.69 16.39 -11.49
CA LEU A 194 -3.45 17.75 -10.99
C LEU A 194 -2.39 18.49 -11.81
N ARG A 195 -1.32 17.80 -12.20
CA ARG A 195 -0.27 18.37 -13.04
C ARG A 195 -0.82 18.81 -14.39
N THR A 196 -1.72 18.02 -14.99
CA THR A 196 -2.40 18.37 -16.25
C THR A 196 -3.26 19.62 -16.08
N ILE A 197 -4.04 19.72 -14.99
CA ILE A 197 -4.83 20.93 -14.69
C ILE A 197 -3.93 22.18 -14.62
N TYR A 198 -2.80 22.11 -13.92
CA TYR A 198 -1.86 23.24 -13.83
C TYR A 198 -1.15 23.55 -15.13
N LYS A 199 -0.87 22.56 -15.97
CA LYS A 199 -0.35 22.80 -17.32
C LYS A 199 -1.36 23.53 -18.19
N ILE A 200 -2.64 23.16 -18.13
CA ILE A 200 -3.72 23.86 -18.87
C ILE A 200 -3.84 25.32 -18.39
N GLU A 201 -3.61 25.60 -17.10
CA GLU A 201 -3.50 26.97 -16.58
C GLU A 201 -2.29 27.75 -17.15
N GLY A 202 -1.35 27.08 -17.82
CA GLY A 202 -0.18 27.69 -18.45
C GLY A 202 1.08 27.69 -17.59
N LEU A 203 1.13 26.88 -16.51
CA LEU A 203 2.33 26.76 -15.69
C LEU A 203 3.42 25.98 -16.43
N SER A 204 4.68 26.33 -16.13
CA SER A 204 5.84 25.55 -16.57
C SER A 204 5.79 24.13 -15.98
N VAL A 205 6.51 23.19 -16.59
CA VAL A 205 6.59 21.80 -16.09
C VAL A 205 7.02 21.73 -14.62
N ASP A 206 8.02 22.53 -14.23
CA ASP A 206 8.57 22.54 -12.87
C ASP A 206 7.59 23.20 -11.88
N ASP A 207 6.98 24.33 -12.26
CA ASP A 207 5.98 25.00 -11.41
C ASP A 207 4.72 24.15 -11.25
N ALA A 208 4.27 23.49 -12.31
CA ALA A 208 3.13 22.57 -12.28
C ALA A 208 3.41 21.39 -11.33
N HIS A 209 4.62 20.81 -11.37
CA HIS A 209 5.01 19.75 -10.43
C HIS A 209 5.04 20.26 -8.98
N LYS A 210 5.71 21.39 -8.71
CA LYS A 210 5.77 21.99 -7.36
C LYS A 210 4.37 22.28 -6.81
N ARG A 211 3.50 22.87 -7.63
CA ARG A 211 2.13 23.22 -7.24
C ARG A 211 1.27 21.97 -7.04
N THR A 212 1.48 20.93 -7.83
CA THR A 212 0.86 19.62 -7.65
C THR A 212 1.21 19.00 -6.31
N VAL A 213 2.51 18.89 -5.99
CA VAL A 213 2.94 18.33 -4.70
C VAL A 213 2.37 19.14 -3.52
N ALA A 214 2.36 20.47 -3.63
CA ALA A 214 1.76 21.33 -2.61
C ALA A 214 0.24 21.10 -2.45
N ALA A 215 -0.49 20.94 -3.55
CA ALA A 215 -1.92 20.67 -3.54
C ALA A 215 -2.25 19.29 -2.97
N LEU A 216 -1.51 18.25 -3.36
CA LEU A 216 -1.64 16.90 -2.80
C LEU A 216 -1.38 16.90 -1.30
N ASN A 217 -0.29 17.54 -0.85
CA ASN A 217 0.06 17.63 0.56
C ASN A 217 -0.98 18.41 1.38
N LYS A 218 -1.48 19.54 0.84
CA LYS A 218 -2.54 20.35 1.47
C LYS A 218 -3.83 19.54 1.64
N ASN A 219 -4.14 18.68 0.67
CA ASN A 219 -5.31 17.81 0.69
C ASN A 219 -5.05 16.43 1.29
N LYS A 220 -3.90 16.24 1.95
CA LYS A 220 -3.53 15.03 2.68
C LYS A 220 -3.44 13.74 1.85
N PHE A 221 -3.10 13.88 0.59
CA PHE A 221 -2.88 12.75 -0.32
C PHE A 221 -1.37 12.56 -0.52
N TYR A 222 -0.79 11.57 0.18
CA TYR A 222 0.66 11.41 0.27
C TYR A 222 1.15 10.09 -0.30
N SER A 223 2.34 10.11 -0.90
CA SER A 223 3.20 8.92 -0.94
C SER A 223 3.65 8.56 0.48
N LEU A 224 4.04 7.30 0.73
CA LEU A 224 4.57 6.89 2.03
C LEU A 224 5.83 7.67 2.40
N SER A 225 6.71 7.90 1.42
CA SER A 225 7.95 8.66 1.62
C SER A 225 7.66 10.09 2.08
N GLU A 226 6.73 10.80 1.41
CA GLU A 226 6.37 12.16 1.77
C GLU A 226 5.64 12.22 3.13
N LYS A 227 4.71 11.29 3.38
CA LYS A 227 4.03 11.18 4.70
C LYS A 227 5.05 11.03 5.82
N LYS A 228 6.04 10.16 5.66
CA LYS A 228 7.09 9.95 6.67
C LYS A 228 8.01 11.14 6.83
N LYS A 229 8.42 11.78 5.74
CA LYS A 229 9.20 13.02 5.80
C LYS A 229 8.46 14.08 6.60
N LEU A 230 7.17 14.30 6.33
CA LEU A 230 6.35 15.25 7.08
C LEU A 230 6.23 14.86 8.56
N LEU A 231 5.99 13.59 8.87
CA LEU A 231 5.91 13.10 10.26
C LEU A 231 7.25 13.22 11.02
N ARG A 232 8.38 13.03 10.35
CA ARG A 232 9.72 13.17 10.96
C ARG A 232 10.08 14.62 11.26
N LEU A 233 9.68 15.54 10.38
CA LEU A 233 9.92 16.98 10.54
C LEU A 233 9.06 17.56 11.68
N ASN A 234 7.90 16.96 11.96
CA ASN A 234 6.93 17.45 12.93
C ASN A 234 6.97 16.65 14.24
N LYS A 235 7.53 17.25 15.30
CA LYS A 235 7.72 16.58 16.60
C LYS A 235 6.56 16.79 17.59
N ARG A 236 5.69 17.77 17.38
CA ARG A 236 4.56 18.05 18.28
C ARG A 236 3.31 17.32 17.83
N LYS A 237 2.49 16.91 18.79
CA LYS A 237 1.27 16.14 18.54
C LYS A 237 0.26 16.89 17.64
N GLU A 238 0.14 18.20 17.82
CA GLU A 238 -0.72 19.08 17.02
C GLU A 238 -0.26 19.15 15.56
N ASP A 239 1.06 19.25 15.34
CA ASP A 239 1.65 19.26 14.00
C ASP A 239 1.47 17.90 13.30
N ILE A 240 1.57 16.80 14.05
CA ILE A 240 1.31 15.45 13.53
C ILE A 240 -0.17 15.31 13.12
N ASP A 241 -1.11 15.75 13.96
CA ASP A 241 -2.54 15.66 13.65
C ASP A 241 -2.94 16.55 12.45
N SER A 242 -2.16 17.58 12.11
CA SER A 242 -2.37 18.36 10.89
C SER A 242 -2.08 17.57 9.60
N ILE A 243 -1.13 16.63 9.66
CA ILE A 243 -0.72 15.76 8.54
C ILE A 243 -1.71 14.61 8.35
N LEU A 244 -2.23 14.07 9.45
CA LEU A 244 -3.09 12.89 9.40
C LEU A 244 -4.44 13.19 8.71
N THR A 245 -4.85 12.27 7.83
CA THR A 245 -6.20 12.25 7.26
C THR A 245 -7.23 11.98 8.36
N ASP A 246 -8.52 12.23 8.11
CA ASP A 246 -9.55 11.92 9.10
C ASP A 246 -9.67 10.41 9.35
N PHE A 247 -9.39 9.59 8.34
CA PHE A 247 -9.24 8.14 8.48
C PHE A 247 -8.07 7.78 9.41
N ASP A 248 -6.90 8.38 9.20
CA ASP A 248 -5.73 8.17 10.07
C ASP A 248 -6.04 8.57 11.52
N LYS A 249 -6.72 9.69 11.73
CA LYS A 249 -7.11 10.18 13.06
C LYS A 249 -8.11 9.24 13.74
N ALA A 250 -9.11 8.78 13.00
CA ALA A 250 -10.10 7.84 13.51
C ALA A 250 -9.43 6.53 13.91
N ASN A 251 -8.58 5.98 13.04
CA ASN A 251 -7.79 4.79 13.34
C ASN A 251 -6.91 4.99 14.58
N ARG A 252 -6.12 6.06 14.61
CA ARG A 252 -5.22 6.39 15.73
C ARG A 252 -5.98 6.54 17.04
N LYS A 253 -7.15 7.19 17.03
CA LYS A 253 -8.00 7.34 18.23
C LYS A 253 -8.46 5.98 18.74
N THR A 254 -8.91 5.10 17.85
CA THR A 254 -9.33 3.73 18.19
C THR A 254 -8.17 2.92 18.75
N VAL A 255 -7.03 2.90 18.05
CA VAL A 255 -5.81 2.20 18.48
C VAL A 255 -5.33 2.70 19.84
N ASN A 256 -5.24 4.03 20.03
CA ASN A 256 -4.85 4.60 21.32
C ASN A 256 -5.83 4.24 22.45
N SER A 257 -7.13 4.15 22.14
CA SER A 257 -8.12 3.71 23.12
C SER A 257 -7.91 2.23 23.51
N ILE A 258 -7.56 1.37 22.54
CA ILE A 258 -7.24 -0.04 22.78
C ILE A 258 -5.97 -0.14 23.65
N ILE A 259 -4.89 0.54 23.26
CA ILE A 259 -3.63 0.57 24.00
C ILE A 259 -3.86 1.05 25.44
N LYS A 260 -4.65 2.12 25.64
CA LYS A 260 -4.99 2.62 26.98
C LYS A 260 -5.67 1.54 27.84
N ASN A 261 -6.62 0.80 27.27
CA ASN A 261 -7.28 -0.30 27.99
C ASN A 261 -6.31 -1.44 28.30
N ILE A 262 -5.40 -1.78 27.38
CA ILE A 262 -4.34 -2.76 27.60
C ILE A 262 -3.43 -2.34 28.76
N MET A 263 -2.95 -1.09 28.75
CA MET A 263 -2.09 -0.57 29.82
C MET A 263 -2.77 -0.63 31.19
N MET A 264 -4.06 -0.30 31.26
CA MET A 264 -4.85 -0.40 32.49
C MET A 264 -4.96 -1.85 33.00
N LEU A 265 -5.03 -2.85 32.11
CA LEU A 265 -5.01 -4.26 32.50
C LEU A 265 -3.64 -4.67 33.06
N SER A 266 -2.54 -4.18 32.48
CA SER A 266 -1.19 -4.41 32.99
C SER A 266 -0.96 -3.84 34.38
N GLU A 267 -1.59 -2.71 34.72
CA GLU A 267 -1.55 -2.14 36.08
C GLU A 267 -2.36 -2.98 37.09
N TRP A 268 -3.42 -3.65 36.65
CA TRP A 268 -4.30 -4.45 37.52
C TRP A 268 -3.76 -5.85 37.80
N ASN A 269 -3.22 -6.52 36.78
CA ASN A 269 -2.62 -7.84 36.90
C ASN A 269 -1.57 -8.02 35.79
N ILE A 270 -0.33 -7.68 36.12
CA ILE A 270 0.77 -7.65 35.16
C ILE A 270 1.09 -9.03 34.58
N ASP A 271 1.02 -10.09 35.39
CA ASP A 271 1.31 -11.46 34.94
C ASP A 271 0.27 -11.94 33.93
N TYR A 272 -1.01 -11.75 34.25
CA TYR A 272 -2.11 -12.10 33.34
C TYR A 272 -2.06 -11.26 32.05
N ALA A 273 -1.80 -9.96 32.17
CA ALA A 273 -1.71 -9.08 31.01
C ALA A 273 -0.55 -9.47 30.10
N ASN A 274 0.64 -9.74 30.66
CA ASN A 274 1.81 -10.14 29.89
C ASN A 274 1.61 -11.48 29.19
N GLU A 275 1.02 -12.47 29.85
CA GLU A 275 0.69 -13.77 29.25
C GLU A 275 -0.24 -13.58 28.03
N LYS A 276 -1.32 -12.81 28.19
CA LYS A 276 -2.28 -12.59 27.09
C LYS A 276 -1.74 -11.72 25.97
N LEU A 277 -0.90 -10.73 26.28
CA LEU A 277 -0.23 -9.92 25.28
C LEU A 277 0.79 -10.72 24.49
N LYS A 278 1.52 -11.63 25.14
CA LYS A 278 2.45 -12.52 24.45
C LYS A 278 1.72 -13.45 23.48
N ASN A 279 0.63 -14.06 23.92
CA ASN A 279 -0.20 -14.88 23.03
C ASN A 279 -0.76 -14.07 21.86
N LEU A 280 -1.17 -12.82 22.10
CA LEU A 280 -1.68 -11.93 21.05
C LEU A 280 -0.58 -11.54 20.05
N GLU A 281 0.63 -11.21 20.53
CA GLU A 281 1.81 -10.94 19.70
C GLU A 281 2.16 -12.15 18.82
N ASP A 282 2.22 -13.34 19.41
CA ASP A 282 2.53 -14.58 18.70
C ASP A 282 1.44 -14.90 17.67
N SER A 283 0.18 -14.63 17.98
CA SER A 283 -0.95 -14.80 17.05
C SER A 283 -0.87 -13.82 15.87
N PHE A 284 -0.64 -12.53 16.14
CA PHE A 284 -0.48 -11.51 15.10
C PHE A 284 0.73 -11.78 14.21
N SER A 285 1.75 -12.49 14.70
CA SER A 285 2.92 -12.87 13.92
C SER A 285 2.63 -13.95 12.86
N ILE A 286 1.49 -14.66 12.97
CA ILE A 286 1.08 -15.73 12.07
C ILE A 286 0.12 -15.19 10.99
N ASP A 287 -1.02 -14.64 11.39
CA ASP A 287 -2.04 -14.11 10.47
C ASP A 287 -2.71 -12.85 11.06
N PRO A 288 -2.12 -11.66 10.82
CA PRO A 288 -2.65 -10.42 11.37
C PRO A 288 -4.11 -10.11 10.97
N PRO A 289 -4.53 -10.26 9.70
CA PRO A 289 -5.93 -10.06 9.30
C PRO A 289 -6.92 -10.99 10.00
N PHE A 290 -6.64 -12.29 10.06
CA PHE A 290 -7.51 -13.27 10.74
C PHE A 290 -7.63 -12.95 12.24
N ILE A 291 -6.50 -12.69 12.89
CA ILE A 291 -6.50 -12.37 14.32
C ILE A 291 -7.24 -11.06 14.59
N LEU A 292 -7.12 -10.05 13.71
CA LEU A 292 -7.91 -8.83 13.81
C LEU A 292 -9.42 -9.11 13.67
N ALA A 293 -9.84 -10.01 12.78
CA ALA A 293 -11.23 -10.42 12.64
C ALA A 293 -11.75 -11.15 13.91
N VAL A 294 -10.93 -12.04 14.47
CA VAL A 294 -11.24 -12.73 15.73
C VAL A 294 -11.40 -11.72 16.87
N ILE A 295 -10.39 -10.90 17.17
CA ILE A 295 -10.45 -9.97 18.31
C ILE A 295 -11.41 -8.78 18.07
N GLY A 296 -11.65 -8.43 16.80
CA GLY A 296 -12.59 -7.41 16.35
C GLY A 296 -14.05 -7.86 16.36
N SER A 297 -14.31 -9.13 16.66
CA SER A 297 -15.66 -9.66 16.81
C SER A 297 -16.48 -8.89 17.85
N LYS A 298 -17.81 -9.00 17.77
CA LYS A 298 -18.77 -8.19 18.56
C LYS A 298 -18.85 -8.63 20.04
N PHE A 299 -17.73 -8.82 20.72
CA PHE A 299 -17.63 -9.20 22.13
C PHE A 299 -18.30 -8.19 23.07
N PHE A 300 -18.48 -6.93 22.66
CA PHE A 300 -19.25 -5.94 23.41
C PHE A 300 -20.72 -6.37 23.66
N LYS A 301 -21.27 -7.29 22.84
CA LYS A 301 -22.58 -7.90 23.07
C LYS A 301 -22.63 -8.74 24.35
N LEU A 302 -21.47 -9.16 24.88
CA LEU A 302 -21.36 -9.94 26.10
C LEU A 302 -21.32 -9.06 27.37
N LYS A 303 -21.54 -7.75 27.28
CA LYS A 303 -21.40 -6.82 28.41
C LYS A 303 -22.17 -7.28 29.67
N ASP A 304 -23.43 -7.69 29.49
CA ASP A 304 -24.37 -8.03 30.58
C ASP A 304 -24.30 -9.52 30.98
N VAL A 305 -23.44 -10.31 30.32
CA VAL A 305 -23.26 -11.73 30.64
C VAL A 305 -22.52 -11.86 31.97
N LYS A 306 -23.04 -12.73 32.85
CA LYS A 306 -22.43 -13.04 34.16
C LYS A 306 -21.00 -13.58 34.02
N LYS A 307 -20.16 -13.35 35.03
CA LYS A 307 -18.74 -13.74 35.02
C LYS A 307 -18.55 -15.25 34.77
N GLU A 308 -19.38 -16.09 35.37
CA GLU A 308 -19.35 -17.54 35.22
C GLU A 308 -19.63 -17.94 33.77
N ASN A 309 -20.60 -17.30 33.14
CA ASN A 309 -20.93 -17.54 31.73
C ASN A 309 -19.84 -17.00 30.79
N LYS A 310 -19.14 -15.91 31.15
CA LYS A 310 -17.96 -15.42 30.42
C LYS A 310 -16.80 -16.43 30.50
N LYS A 311 -16.59 -17.08 31.65
CA LYS A 311 -15.60 -18.17 31.78
C LYS A 311 -15.98 -19.38 30.92
N MET A 312 -17.26 -19.76 30.91
CA MET A 312 -17.77 -20.84 30.08
C MET A 312 -17.56 -20.53 28.59
N PHE A 313 -17.90 -19.31 28.16
CA PHE A 313 -17.66 -18.84 26.80
C PHE A 313 -16.17 -18.94 26.41
N LEU A 314 -15.25 -18.49 27.26
CA LEU A 314 -13.82 -18.61 26.99
C LEU A 314 -13.35 -20.06 26.92
N SER A 315 -13.92 -20.95 27.75
CA SER A 315 -13.62 -22.38 27.66
C SER A 315 -14.10 -22.99 26.35
N GLU A 316 -15.29 -22.62 25.86
CA GLU A 316 -15.81 -23.06 24.56
C GLU A 316 -14.99 -22.50 23.41
N LEU A 317 -14.57 -21.23 23.49
CA LEU A 317 -13.68 -20.62 22.51
C LEU A 317 -12.34 -21.35 22.43
N ASN A 318 -11.71 -21.67 23.56
CA ASN A 318 -10.47 -22.43 23.58
C ASN A 318 -10.67 -23.83 22.98
N LYS A 319 -11.77 -24.51 23.32
CA LYS A 319 -12.09 -25.82 22.71
C LYS A 319 -12.30 -25.72 21.19
N LEU A 320 -12.85 -24.61 20.70
CA LEU A 320 -12.95 -24.36 19.27
C LEU A 320 -11.56 -24.19 18.66
N ILE A 321 -10.69 -23.38 19.27
CA ILE A 321 -9.31 -23.20 18.81
C ILE A 321 -8.60 -24.56 18.75
N ASP A 322 -8.64 -25.36 19.82
CA ASP A 322 -8.02 -26.69 19.88
C ASP A 322 -8.59 -27.62 18.79
N LYS A 323 -9.92 -27.63 18.63
CA LYS A 323 -10.58 -28.44 17.60
C LYS A 323 -10.12 -28.07 16.19
N PHE A 324 -9.98 -26.78 15.89
CA PHE A 324 -9.56 -26.32 14.57
C PHE A 324 -8.04 -26.41 14.37
N SER A 325 -7.23 -26.38 15.43
CA SER A 325 -5.78 -26.61 15.31
C SER A 325 -5.41 -28.06 14.95
N ASP A 326 -6.29 -29.01 15.25
CA ASP A 326 -6.11 -30.43 14.90
C ASP A 326 -6.55 -30.75 13.47
N ILE A 327 -7.15 -29.80 12.76
CA ILE A 327 -7.54 -29.96 11.35
C ILE A 327 -6.29 -29.75 10.51
N VAL A 328 -5.82 -30.83 9.88
CA VAL A 328 -4.72 -30.78 8.90
C VAL A 328 -5.18 -29.93 7.72
N PRO A 329 -4.41 -28.92 7.29
CA PRO A 329 -4.83 -28.08 6.17
C PRO A 329 -4.88 -28.93 4.90
N GLU A 330 -6.06 -28.98 4.26
CA GLU A 330 -6.07 -29.07 2.80
C GLU A 330 -5.51 -27.75 2.26
N PRO A 331 -4.81 -27.74 1.11
CA PRO A 331 -4.29 -26.50 0.54
C PRO A 331 -5.47 -25.55 0.27
N GLU A 332 -5.63 -24.53 1.11
CA GLU A 332 -6.70 -23.55 1.00
C GLU A 332 -6.51 -22.69 -0.25
N GLN A 333 -7.61 -22.56 -1.00
CA GLN A 333 -7.74 -21.69 -2.17
C GLN A 333 -8.14 -20.30 -1.71
N ASP A 334 -7.37 -19.30 -2.13
CA ASP A 334 -7.67 -17.87 -2.12
C ASP A 334 -8.07 -17.25 -0.77
N PHE A 335 -7.87 -15.94 -0.66
CA PHE A 335 -8.28 -15.18 0.49
C PHE A 335 -9.79 -14.98 0.48
N GLU A 336 -10.49 -15.71 1.32
CA GLU A 336 -11.87 -15.37 1.66
C GLU A 336 -11.86 -14.31 2.77
N LYS A 337 -12.70 -13.27 2.61
CA LYS A 337 -13.04 -12.39 3.73
C LYS A 337 -13.70 -13.23 4.82
N TYR A 338 -13.13 -13.24 6.03
CA TYR A 338 -13.74 -13.83 7.22
C TYR A 338 -14.99 -13.10 7.70
#